data_AF-A0A6L7WRH9-F1
#
_entry.id   AF-A0A6L7WRH9-F1
#
_cell.length_a   1.000
_cell.length_b   1.000
_cell.length_c   1.000
_cell.angle_alpha   90.00
_cell.angle_beta   90.00
_cell.angle_gamma   90.00
#
_symmetry.space_group_name_H-M   'P 1'
#
loop_
_entity.id
_entity.type
_entity.pdbx_description
1 polymer ?
#
loop_
_entity_poly.entity_id
_entity_poly.type
_entity_poly.pdbx_seq_one_letter_code
_entity_poly.pdbx_strand_id
1 'polypeptide(L)'
;MSSERTDRRRPTAGPHGFVGVTYGEFQSLYHYGRGRISGDRVVRLKMNDNGTPAAGTKSAKKKVADLLERVPQLMLDDQEGILILELEPRQVVSKGEKVIEVRIGDVRNVIPTTRRAKRILEPRMRSIGVALDRPRFEDPVLEQWSRRNVDNAIDGGRALCRLLFGDDRCADETGAGEASGDDGGRQQQDAVEAAIRQLDRQEGQDVDQDGAVMAATWIPAAYRFTRHDPYDYGFIDYLIDSGQVLKKLSWPEQSDGVEWCREVVRGVLDRRSSISSLADVVGDAKVASLAAALEETAPGLFPAGFRSLVIFCRWKELFHGWREAVDLQALGKEARELVAGGIDFRSVRESLWLLGCFAGHERVAPMRYAAEDHSWWCGEKLSPAKITGPATGTVREGEVSGAGGEPAAAATNLRTIGDGAVSG
;
A
#
# COMPACT_ATOMS: atom_id res chain seq x y z
N MET A 1 -61.47 -13.29 17.56
CA MET A 1 -60.32 -12.37 17.74
C MET A 1 -59.11 -13.21 18.09
N SER A 2 -58.40 -13.69 17.07
CA SER A 2 -57.23 -14.55 17.22
C SER A 2 -56.00 -13.73 16.85
N SER A 3 -55.08 -13.57 17.79
CA SER A 3 -53.87 -12.78 17.61
C SER A 3 -52.90 -13.49 16.66
N GLU A 4 -52.51 -12.79 15.60
CA GLU A 4 -51.41 -13.17 14.71
C GLU A 4 -50.10 -13.24 15.49
N ARG A 5 -49.55 -14.45 15.62
CA ARG A 5 -48.15 -14.66 15.94
C ARG A 5 -47.34 -14.29 14.70
N THR A 6 -46.64 -13.15 14.77
CA THR A 6 -45.54 -12.82 13.86
C THR A 6 -44.47 -13.90 13.94
N ASP A 7 -44.43 -14.72 12.89
CA ASP A 7 -43.51 -15.83 12.70
C ASP A 7 -42.11 -15.26 12.40
N ARG A 8 -41.30 -15.07 13.45
CA ARG A 8 -39.86 -14.81 13.31
C ARG A 8 -39.22 -16.08 12.73
N ARG A 9 -39.00 -16.08 11.41
CA ARG A 9 -38.27 -17.14 10.71
C ARG A 9 -36.98 -17.49 11.45
N ARG A 10 -36.90 -18.72 11.96
CA ARG A 10 -35.65 -19.31 12.46
C ARG A 10 -34.59 -19.30 11.35
N PRO A 11 -33.31 -19.06 11.64
CA PRO A 11 -32.25 -19.24 10.67
C PRO A 11 -32.22 -20.72 10.28
N THR A 12 -32.39 -21.02 8.99
CA THR A 12 -32.20 -22.37 8.46
C THR A 12 -30.72 -22.71 8.56
N ALA A 13 -30.38 -23.76 9.30
CA ALA A 13 -29.02 -24.22 9.58
C ALA A 13 -28.35 -24.90 8.36
N GLY A 14 -28.41 -24.25 7.19
CA GLY A 14 -27.71 -24.66 5.98
C GLY A 14 -26.41 -23.86 5.79
N PRO A 15 -25.40 -24.39 5.09
CA PRO A 15 -24.21 -23.62 4.75
C PRO A 15 -24.60 -22.45 3.83
N HIS A 16 -24.29 -21.22 4.25
CA HIS A 16 -24.50 -20.01 3.47
C HIS A 16 -23.40 -19.85 2.42
N GLY A 17 -23.76 -19.30 1.26
CA GLY A 17 -22.81 -18.90 0.23
C GLY A 17 -22.29 -17.51 0.54
N PHE A 18 -20.97 -17.33 0.45
CA PHE A 18 -20.33 -16.03 0.61
C PHE A 18 -19.56 -15.72 -0.66
N VAL A 19 -19.59 -14.45 -1.07
CA VAL A 19 -18.83 -13.96 -2.20
C VAL A 19 -18.31 -12.57 -1.92
N GLY A 20 -17.01 -12.36 -2.11
CA GLY A 20 -16.45 -11.01 -2.05
C GLY A 20 -16.64 -10.28 -3.37
N VAL A 21 -17.03 -9.02 -3.30
CA VAL A 21 -17.28 -8.13 -4.43
C VAL A 21 -16.66 -6.76 -4.14
N THR A 22 -16.29 -6.03 -5.19
CA THR A 22 -15.97 -4.61 -5.08
C THR A 22 -17.24 -3.78 -4.88
N TYR A 23 -17.10 -2.56 -4.37
CA TYR A 23 -18.20 -1.62 -4.23
C TYR A 23 -18.85 -1.31 -5.58
N GLY A 24 -18.07 -1.22 -6.66
CA GLY A 24 -18.58 -1.04 -8.03
C GLY A 24 -19.37 -2.24 -8.57
N GLU A 25 -18.91 -3.47 -8.29
CA GLU A 25 -19.69 -4.68 -8.58
C GLU A 25 -21.01 -4.70 -7.80
N PHE A 26 -20.98 -4.31 -6.52
CA PHE A 26 -22.18 -4.21 -5.70
C PHE A 26 -23.16 -3.16 -6.25
N GLN A 27 -22.69 -1.96 -6.59
CA GLN A 27 -23.51 -0.91 -7.20
C GLN A 27 -24.18 -1.41 -8.48
N SER A 28 -23.43 -2.11 -9.33
CA SER A 28 -23.97 -2.71 -10.55
C SER A 28 -25.06 -3.73 -10.24
N LEU A 29 -24.82 -4.66 -9.31
CA LEU A 29 -25.81 -5.64 -8.87
C LEU A 29 -27.07 -4.97 -8.31
N TYR A 30 -26.91 -3.91 -7.52
CA TYR A 30 -28.01 -3.16 -6.91
C TYR A 30 -28.86 -2.44 -7.96
N HIS A 31 -28.23 -1.71 -8.89
CA HIS A 31 -28.94 -0.93 -9.91
C HIS A 31 -29.64 -1.81 -10.96
N TYR A 32 -29.02 -2.91 -11.38
CA TYR A 32 -29.62 -3.81 -12.38
C TYR A 32 -30.49 -4.92 -11.77
N GLY A 33 -30.49 -5.05 -10.43
CA GLY A 33 -31.22 -6.08 -9.68
C GLY A 33 -30.68 -7.51 -9.85
N ARG A 34 -29.72 -7.71 -10.76
CA ARG A 34 -29.05 -8.98 -11.05
C ARG A 34 -27.63 -8.75 -11.54
N GLY A 35 -26.75 -9.72 -11.27
CA GLY A 35 -25.36 -9.72 -11.69
C GLY A 35 -24.88 -11.14 -11.97
N ARG A 36 -23.84 -11.25 -12.79
CA ARG A 36 -23.18 -12.54 -13.07
C ARG A 36 -21.86 -12.57 -12.31
N ILE A 37 -21.68 -13.59 -11.48
CA ILE A 37 -20.46 -13.80 -10.72
C ILE A 37 -19.90 -15.17 -11.08
N SER A 38 -18.58 -15.31 -11.18
CA SER A 38 -18.01 -16.64 -11.44
C SER A 38 -18.28 -17.57 -10.26
N GLY A 39 -18.72 -18.79 -10.55
CA GLY A 39 -19.18 -19.73 -9.52
C GLY A 39 -18.07 -20.21 -8.60
N ASP A 40 -16.82 -20.14 -9.05
CA ASP A 40 -15.64 -20.40 -8.24
C ASP A 40 -15.48 -19.37 -7.10
N ARG A 41 -15.96 -18.13 -7.24
CA ARG A 41 -15.88 -17.10 -6.20
C ARG A 41 -16.83 -17.34 -5.02
N VAL A 42 -17.80 -18.23 -5.14
CA VAL A 42 -18.76 -18.51 -4.08
C VAL A 42 -18.21 -19.58 -3.13
N VAL A 43 -18.01 -19.19 -1.86
CA VAL A 43 -17.48 -20.07 -0.82
C VAL A 43 -18.54 -20.39 0.21
N ARG A 44 -18.69 -21.69 0.52
CA ARG A 44 -19.64 -22.17 1.52
C ARG A 44 -19.03 -22.19 2.91
N LEU A 45 -19.45 -21.26 3.76
CA LEU A 45 -19.00 -21.16 5.15
C LEU A 45 -20.10 -21.60 6.11
N LYS A 46 -19.66 -22.26 7.18
CA LYS A 46 -20.49 -22.48 8.37
C LYS A 46 -20.23 -21.31 9.32
N MET A 47 -21.31 -20.69 9.78
CA MET A 47 -21.26 -19.62 10.77
C MET A 47 -21.61 -20.18 12.15
N ASN A 48 -21.02 -19.59 13.18
CA ASN A 48 -21.42 -19.78 14.57
C ASN A 48 -22.74 -19.05 14.87
N ASP A 49 -23.31 -19.27 16.06
CA ASP A 49 -24.56 -18.62 16.50
C ASP A 49 -24.43 -17.09 16.59
N ASN A 50 -23.21 -16.58 16.79
CA ASN A 50 -22.88 -15.15 16.72
C ASN A 50 -22.62 -14.67 15.28
N GLY A 51 -22.91 -15.46 14.25
CA GLY A 51 -22.74 -15.08 12.84
C GLY A 51 -21.28 -14.93 12.37
N THR A 52 -20.27 -15.17 13.21
CA THR A 52 -18.87 -15.20 12.75
C THR A 52 -18.54 -16.55 12.13
N PRO A 53 -17.54 -16.64 11.23
CA PRO A 53 -17.09 -17.93 10.72
C PRO A 53 -16.68 -18.85 11.87
N ALA A 54 -17.02 -20.14 11.77
CA ALA A 54 -16.66 -21.14 12.76
C ALA A 54 -15.15 -21.43 12.78
N ALA A 55 -14.34 -20.46 13.23
CA ALA A 55 -12.88 -20.41 13.09
C ALA A 55 -12.11 -21.47 13.92
N GLY A 56 -12.81 -22.31 14.68
CA GLY A 56 -12.21 -23.32 15.57
C GLY A 56 -11.58 -24.53 14.86
N THR A 57 -11.72 -24.66 13.52
CA THR A 57 -11.15 -25.79 12.78
C THR A 57 -10.23 -25.32 11.64
N LYS A 58 -9.16 -26.07 11.37
CA LYS A 58 -8.26 -25.81 10.21
C LYS A 58 -9.03 -25.72 8.89
N SER A 59 -10.10 -26.50 8.74
CA SER A 59 -11.00 -26.50 7.57
C SER A 59 -11.74 -25.17 7.40
N ALA A 60 -12.23 -24.57 8.49
CA ALA A 60 -12.92 -23.28 8.43
C ALA A 60 -11.96 -22.12 8.13
N LYS A 61 -10.77 -22.12 8.73
CA LYS A 61 -9.72 -21.13 8.40
C LYS A 61 -9.34 -21.19 6.92
N LYS A 62 -9.14 -22.40 6.38
CA LYS A 62 -8.86 -22.59 4.95
C LYS A 62 -9.97 -22.01 4.06
N LYS A 63 -11.23 -22.25 4.39
CA LYS A 63 -12.34 -21.71 3.58
C LYS A 63 -12.46 -20.19 3.68
N VAL A 64 -12.14 -19.58 4.82
CA VAL A 64 -12.08 -18.12 4.93
C VAL A 64 -10.95 -17.59 4.04
N ALA A 65 -9.76 -18.21 4.08
CA ALA A 65 -8.68 -17.86 3.16
C ALA A 65 -9.11 -18.04 1.69
N ASP A 66 -9.76 -19.16 1.34
CA ASP A 66 -10.28 -19.40 -0.01
C ASP A 66 -11.29 -18.31 -0.45
N LEU A 67 -12.13 -17.80 0.47
CA LEU A 67 -13.06 -16.71 0.17
C LEU A 67 -12.31 -15.41 -0.13
N LEU A 68 -11.31 -15.09 0.69
CA LEU A 68 -10.56 -13.85 0.58
C LEU A 68 -9.60 -13.85 -0.62
N GLU A 69 -9.01 -14.99 -0.97
CA GLU A 69 -8.19 -15.16 -2.19
C GLU A 69 -9.01 -14.99 -3.48
N ARG A 70 -10.32 -15.27 -3.45
CA ARG A 70 -11.22 -15.22 -4.62
C ARG A 70 -11.98 -13.90 -4.78
N VAL A 71 -11.72 -12.92 -3.92
CA VAL A 71 -12.25 -11.57 -4.11
C VAL A 71 -11.58 -10.97 -5.36
N PRO A 72 -12.34 -10.42 -6.34
CA PRO A 72 -11.80 -9.85 -7.57
C PRO A 72 -10.67 -8.91 -7.27
N GLN A 73 -9.61 -9.04 -8.08
CA GLN A 73 -8.30 -8.40 -7.90
C GLN A 73 -8.39 -7.27 -6.90
N LEU A 74 -8.13 -7.68 -5.67
CA LEU A 74 -7.46 -6.98 -4.61
C LEU A 74 -6.36 -6.06 -5.21
N MET A 75 -6.73 -4.99 -5.92
CA MET A 75 -5.98 -3.75 -5.95
C MET A 75 -6.26 -3.13 -4.59
N LEU A 76 -5.53 -3.60 -3.59
CA LEU A 76 -5.83 -3.39 -2.17
C LEU A 76 -5.57 -2.00 -1.67
N ASP A 77 -5.48 -1.03 -2.57
CA ASP A 77 -5.39 0.38 -2.21
C ASP A 77 -6.73 0.83 -1.62
N ASP A 78 -7.83 0.20 -2.02
CA ASP A 78 -9.17 0.46 -1.50
C ASP A 78 -9.66 -0.69 -0.61
N GLN A 79 -9.01 -0.86 0.55
CA GLN A 79 -9.47 -1.75 1.63
C GLN A 79 -10.96 -1.51 1.98
N GLU A 80 -11.40 -0.28 1.76
CA GLU A 80 -12.71 0.25 2.11
C GLU A 80 -13.75 -0.08 1.03
N GLY A 81 -13.32 -0.42 -0.19
CA GLY A 81 -14.15 -0.71 -1.35
C GLY A 81 -14.51 -2.18 -1.55
N ILE A 82 -14.22 -3.06 -0.58
CA ILE A 82 -14.54 -4.49 -0.66
C ILE A 82 -15.70 -4.84 0.29
N LEU A 83 -16.65 -5.59 -0.24
CA LEU A 83 -17.83 -6.08 0.47
C LEU A 83 -17.92 -7.60 0.34
N ILE A 84 -18.43 -8.26 1.38
CA ILE A 84 -18.77 -9.69 1.35
C ILE A 84 -20.28 -9.81 1.35
N LEU A 85 -20.83 -10.46 0.33
CA LEU A 85 -22.26 -10.74 0.23
C LEU A 85 -22.54 -12.11 0.84
N GLU A 86 -23.47 -12.17 1.79
CA GLU A 86 -24.06 -13.42 2.26
C GLU A 86 -25.29 -13.72 1.38
N LEU A 87 -25.26 -14.86 0.68
CA LEU A 87 -26.32 -15.28 -0.23
C LEU A 87 -27.28 -16.25 0.45
N GLU A 88 -28.54 -16.21 0.04
CA GLU A 88 -29.56 -17.19 0.44
C GLU A 88 -29.13 -18.63 0.08
N PRO A 89 -29.37 -19.64 0.94
CA PRO A 89 -28.89 -21.01 0.73
C PRO A 89 -29.31 -21.67 -0.59
N ARG A 90 -30.39 -21.18 -1.22
CA ARG A 90 -30.91 -21.70 -2.50
C ARG A 90 -30.04 -21.34 -3.71
N GLN A 91 -29.28 -20.23 -3.64
CA GLN A 91 -28.36 -19.79 -4.72
C GLN A 91 -27.00 -20.49 -4.71
N VAL A 92 -26.79 -21.37 -3.74
CA VAL A 92 -25.52 -22.06 -3.54
C VAL A 92 -25.41 -23.32 -4.41
N VAL A 93 -26.44 -23.63 -5.21
CA VAL A 93 -26.59 -24.88 -5.96
C VAL A 93 -25.97 -24.78 -7.35
N SER A 94 -24.69 -25.15 -7.46
CA SER A 94 -24.15 -26.00 -8.54
C SER A 94 -22.63 -26.12 -8.39
N LYS A 95 -22.17 -27.28 -7.91
CA LYS A 95 -20.75 -27.64 -8.09
C LYS A 95 -20.55 -27.82 -9.61
N GLY A 96 -19.93 -26.85 -10.28
CA GLY A 96 -19.53 -26.97 -11.68
C GLY A 96 -20.07 -25.89 -12.64
N GLU A 97 -20.93 -24.97 -12.22
CA GLU A 97 -21.29 -23.83 -13.08
C GLU A 97 -20.17 -22.79 -13.07
N LYS A 98 -19.72 -22.40 -14.27
CA LYS A 98 -18.67 -21.38 -14.44
C LYS A 98 -19.16 -19.98 -14.04
N VAL A 99 -20.46 -19.73 -14.12
CA VAL A 99 -21.09 -18.42 -13.85
C VAL A 99 -22.41 -18.65 -13.14
N ILE A 100 -22.62 -17.94 -12.03
CA ILE A 100 -23.85 -17.93 -11.24
C ILE A 100 -24.53 -16.55 -11.43
N GLU A 101 -25.84 -16.55 -11.65
CA GLU A 101 -26.64 -15.33 -11.64
C GLU A 101 -27.09 -15.04 -10.21
N VAL A 102 -26.66 -13.90 -9.66
CA VAL A 102 -27.05 -13.44 -8.32
C VAL A 102 -28.05 -12.32 -8.49
N ARG A 103 -29.21 -12.41 -7.83
CA ARG A 103 -30.17 -11.30 -7.75
C ARG A 103 -29.98 -10.54 -6.45
N ILE A 104 -30.26 -9.24 -6.47
CA ILE A 104 -30.14 -8.42 -5.25
C ILE A 104 -31.06 -8.94 -4.12
N GLY A 105 -32.23 -9.48 -4.47
CA GLY A 105 -33.16 -10.10 -3.52
C GLY A 105 -32.66 -11.41 -2.90
N ASP A 106 -31.61 -12.02 -3.45
CA ASP A 106 -30.97 -13.21 -2.89
C ASP A 106 -29.79 -12.85 -1.95
N VAL A 107 -29.42 -11.57 -1.87
CA VAL A 107 -28.42 -11.08 -0.92
C VAL A 107 -29.08 -10.88 0.42
N ARG A 108 -28.69 -11.70 1.39
CA ARG A 108 -29.20 -11.65 2.75
C ARG A 108 -28.55 -10.55 3.58
N ASN A 109 -27.22 -10.46 3.50
CA ASN A 109 -26.43 -9.45 4.21
C ASN A 109 -25.34 -8.88 3.31
N VAL A 110 -25.05 -7.59 3.50
CA VAL A 110 -23.89 -6.91 2.92
C VAL A 110 -22.92 -6.62 4.08
N ILE A 111 -21.80 -7.33 4.08
CA ILE A 111 -20.84 -7.37 5.18
C ILE A 111 -19.60 -6.57 4.77
N PRO A 112 -19.27 -5.47 5.45
CA PRO A 112 -17.99 -4.78 5.23
C PRO A 112 -16.83 -5.66 5.72
N THR A 113 -15.68 -5.55 5.07
CA THR A 113 -14.48 -6.32 5.43
C THR A 113 -13.90 -5.89 6.78
N THR A 114 -13.90 -4.59 7.09
CA THR A 114 -13.37 -4.02 8.35
C THR A 114 -14.31 -2.97 8.95
N ARG A 115 -14.05 -2.58 10.21
CA ARG A 115 -14.75 -1.45 10.87
C ARG A 115 -14.52 -0.13 10.14
N ARG A 116 -13.30 0.08 9.63
CA ARG A 116 -12.94 1.26 8.84
C ARG A 116 -13.75 1.31 7.54
N ALA A 117 -13.80 0.21 6.80
CA ALA A 117 -14.63 0.09 5.59
C ALA A 117 -16.10 0.38 5.89
N LYS A 118 -16.63 -0.17 7.00
CA LYS A 118 -17.99 0.12 7.46
C LYS A 118 -18.21 1.62 7.65
N ARG A 119 -17.36 2.29 8.44
CA ARG A 119 -17.47 3.72 8.74
C ARG A 119 -17.54 4.59 7.48
N ILE A 120 -16.80 4.20 6.43
CA ILE A 120 -16.66 4.98 5.20
C ILE A 120 -17.77 4.68 4.19
N LEU A 121 -18.16 3.41 4.06
CA LEU A 121 -19.22 3.01 3.15
C LEU A 121 -20.63 3.24 3.70
N GLU A 122 -20.82 3.24 5.03
CA GLU A 122 -22.14 3.29 5.63
C GLU A 122 -22.97 4.52 5.24
N PRO A 123 -22.43 5.76 5.20
CA PRO A 123 -23.16 6.91 4.68
C PRO A 123 -23.62 6.72 3.21
N ARG A 124 -22.75 6.16 2.36
CA ARG A 124 -23.01 5.93 0.93
C ARG A 124 -24.03 4.81 0.69
N MET A 125 -24.02 3.79 1.53
CA MET A 125 -24.94 2.66 1.45
C MET A 125 -26.32 3.03 2.00
N ARG A 126 -26.36 3.84 3.06
CA ARG A 126 -27.61 4.36 3.63
C ARG A 126 -28.36 5.27 2.66
N SER A 127 -27.67 6.07 1.84
CA SER A 127 -28.34 6.90 0.83
C SER A 127 -29.07 6.11 -0.26
N ILE A 128 -28.71 4.84 -0.46
CA ILE A 128 -29.40 3.92 -1.37
C ILE A 128 -30.24 2.88 -0.61
N GLY A 129 -30.53 3.11 0.68
CA GLY A 129 -31.38 2.23 1.48
C GLY A 129 -30.78 0.85 1.79
N VAL A 130 -29.47 0.68 1.67
CA VAL A 130 -28.76 -0.58 2.00
C VAL A 130 -28.12 -0.45 3.38
N ALA A 131 -28.47 -1.36 4.29
CA ALA A 131 -27.84 -1.45 5.61
C ALA A 131 -26.60 -2.35 5.56
N LEU A 132 -25.47 -1.86 6.07
CA LEU A 132 -24.26 -2.65 6.27
C LEU A 132 -24.32 -3.40 7.60
N ASP A 133 -23.99 -4.68 7.57
CA ASP A 133 -23.87 -5.48 8.77
C ASP A 133 -22.56 -5.15 9.54
N ARG A 134 -22.33 -5.79 10.68
CA ARG A 134 -21.03 -5.76 11.37
C ARG A 134 -19.96 -6.48 10.56
N PRO A 135 -18.70 -6.01 10.58
CA PRO A 135 -17.60 -6.74 9.95
C PRO A 135 -17.41 -8.09 10.66
N ARG A 136 -17.45 -9.17 9.89
CA ARG A 136 -17.36 -10.56 10.40
C ARG A 136 -16.03 -11.25 10.05
N PHE A 137 -15.23 -10.61 9.19
CA PHE A 137 -14.01 -11.15 8.60
C PHE A 137 -12.80 -10.22 8.83
N GLU A 138 -12.89 -9.29 9.78
CA GLU A 138 -11.88 -8.24 9.98
C GLU A 138 -10.50 -8.81 10.28
N ASP A 139 -10.35 -9.66 11.30
CA ASP A 139 -9.06 -10.24 11.67
C ASP A 139 -8.36 -10.99 10.50
N PRO A 140 -9.01 -11.96 9.81
CA PRO A 140 -8.36 -12.66 8.70
C PRO A 140 -8.10 -11.76 7.49
N VAL A 141 -8.91 -10.72 7.27
CA VAL A 141 -8.67 -9.73 6.21
C VAL A 141 -7.44 -8.89 6.55
N LEU A 142 -7.33 -8.39 7.79
CA LEU A 142 -6.17 -7.62 8.26
C LEU A 142 -4.88 -8.46 8.23
N GLU A 143 -4.95 -9.74 8.61
CA GLU A 143 -3.82 -10.67 8.55
C GLU A 143 -3.35 -10.89 7.10
N GLN A 144 -4.27 -11.14 6.17
CA GLN A 144 -3.94 -11.30 4.76
C GLN A 144 -3.38 -10.02 4.15
N TRP A 145 -3.91 -8.86 4.55
CA TRP A 145 -3.37 -7.56 4.14
C TRP A 145 -1.94 -7.37 4.60
N SER A 146 -1.70 -7.60 5.88
CA SER A 146 -0.38 -7.40 6.44
C SER A 146 0.63 -8.36 5.81
N ARG A 147 0.25 -9.62 5.59
CA ARG A 147 1.09 -10.57 4.85
C ARG A 147 1.43 -10.07 3.45
N ARG A 148 0.44 -9.61 2.68
CA ARG A 148 0.69 -9.11 1.33
C ARG A 148 1.54 -7.84 1.34
N ASN A 149 1.36 -6.95 2.31
CA ASN A 149 2.19 -5.76 2.45
C ASN A 149 3.65 -6.13 2.72
N VAL A 150 3.89 -7.15 3.56
CA VAL A 150 5.22 -7.74 3.77
C VAL A 150 5.77 -8.34 2.48
N ASP A 151 5.00 -9.17 1.78
CA ASP A 151 5.43 -9.81 0.53
C ASP A 151 5.79 -8.75 -0.53
N ASN A 152 4.94 -7.73 -0.73
CA ASN A 152 5.21 -6.63 -1.66
C ASN A 152 6.50 -5.86 -1.31
N ALA A 153 6.76 -5.65 -0.03
CA ALA A 153 7.98 -4.97 0.40
C ALA A 153 9.22 -5.84 0.14
N ILE A 154 9.20 -7.11 0.54
CA ILE A 154 10.32 -8.03 0.31
C ILE A 154 10.60 -8.15 -1.19
N ASP A 155 9.54 -8.29 -2.00
CA ASP A 155 9.64 -8.34 -3.46
C ASP A 155 10.18 -7.03 -4.03
N GLY A 156 9.77 -5.87 -3.50
CA GLY A 156 10.30 -4.56 -3.87
C GLY A 156 11.80 -4.42 -3.56
N GLY A 157 12.23 -4.89 -2.39
CA GLY A 157 13.64 -4.94 -1.99
C GLY A 157 14.48 -5.81 -2.94
N ARG A 158 13.99 -7.02 -3.24
CA ARG A 158 14.63 -7.94 -4.20
C ARG A 158 14.68 -7.35 -5.60
N ALA A 159 13.57 -6.80 -6.07
CA ALA A 159 13.45 -6.17 -7.38
C ALA A 159 14.49 -5.05 -7.56
N LEU A 160 14.58 -4.12 -6.60
CA LEU A 160 15.49 -2.99 -6.71
C LEU A 160 16.96 -3.43 -6.68
N CYS A 161 17.32 -4.35 -5.79
CA CYS A 161 18.68 -4.90 -5.77
C CYS A 161 19.04 -5.64 -7.06
N ARG A 162 18.13 -6.47 -7.61
CA ARG A 162 18.36 -7.16 -8.89
C ARG A 162 18.55 -6.18 -10.04
N LEU A 163 17.73 -5.13 -10.10
CA LEU A 163 17.82 -4.11 -11.14
C LEU A 163 19.15 -3.36 -11.11
N LEU A 164 19.71 -3.09 -9.92
CA LEU A 164 20.92 -2.30 -9.76
C LEU A 164 22.22 -3.12 -9.71
N PHE A 165 22.16 -4.39 -9.28
CA PHE A 165 23.35 -5.22 -9.04
C PHE A 165 23.38 -6.55 -9.78
N GLY A 166 22.28 -6.97 -10.41
CA GLY A 166 22.13 -8.29 -11.03
C GLY A 166 21.83 -9.41 -10.02
N ASP A 167 21.45 -10.58 -10.53
CA ASP A 167 21.02 -11.73 -9.71
C ASP A 167 22.16 -12.32 -8.85
N ASP A 168 23.38 -12.41 -9.40
CA ASP A 168 24.54 -13.03 -8.75
C ASP A 168 25.00 -12.28 -7.48
N ARG A 169 24.79 -10.96 -7.41
CA ARG A 169 25.17 -10.14 -6.24
C ARG A 169 24.07 -10.01 -5.18
N CYS A 170 22.87 -10.49 -5.50
CA CYS A 170 21.74 -10.51 -4.56
C CYS A 170 21.69 -11.83 -3.78
N ALA A 171 22.01 -12.95 -4.42
CA ALA A 171 21.85 -14.30 -3.86
C ALA A 171 22.81 -14.62 -2.71
N ASP A 172 24.05 -14.10 -2.77
CA ASP A 172 25.14 -14.52 -1.88
C ASP A 172 25.06 -14.02 -0.43
N GLU A 173 24.23 -13.00 -0.13
CA GLU A 173 24.14 -12.43 1.24
C GLU A 173 22.71 -12.08 1.69
N THR A 174 21.67 -12.34 0.89
CA THR A 174 20.26 -12.19 1.31
C THR A 174 19.55 -13.52 1.63
N GLY A 175 20.31 -14.61 1.79
CA GLY A 175 19.78 -15.86 2.35
C GLY A 175 18.84 -16.65 1.44
N ALA A 176 19.14 -16.72 0.14
CA ALA A 176 18.44 -17.63 -0.78
C ALA A 176 19.21 -18.95 -1.06
N GLY A 177 20.38 -19.16 -0.44
CA GLY A 177 21.16 -20.39 -0.53
C GLY A 177 21.20 -21.13 0.80
N GLU A 178 20.60 -22.32 0.86
CA GLU A 178 20.77 -23.28 1.94
C GLU A 178 22.23 -23.79 1.99
N ALA A 179 23.20 -23.03 2.53
CA ALA A 179 24.53 -23.58 2.87
C ALA A 179 25.49 -22.67 3.67
N SER A 180 25.29 -21.35 3.76
CA SER A 180 26.20 -20.47 4.52
C SER A 180 25.50 -19.92 5.76
N GLY A 181 26.13 -20.08 6.93
CA GLY A 181 25.65 -19.59 8.22
C GLY A 181 25.71 -18.07 8.36
N ASP A 182 25.08 -17.34 7.44
CA ASP A 182 24.95 -15.88 7.50
C ASP A 182 23.59 -15.49 8.09
N ASP A 183 23.53 -15.40 9.42
CA ASP A 183 22.34 -15.02 10.19
C ASP A 183 21.89 -13.56 9.89
N GLY A 184 22.75 -12.74 9.28
CA GLY A 184 22.50 -11.31 9.05
C GLY A 184 21.38 -10.99 8.05
N GLY A 185 21.35 -11.68 6.91
CA GLY A 185 20.31 -11.46 5.88
C GLY A 185 18.91 -11.86 6.37
N ARG A 186 18.83 -12.92 7.17
CA ARG A 186 17.58 -13.39 7.77
C ARG A 186 17.08 -12.43 8.85
N GLN A 187 17.98 -11.93 9.68
CA GLN A 187 17.68 -10.93 10.71
C GLN A 187 17.14 -9.62 10.10
N GLN A 188 17.69 -9.17 8.97
CA GLN A 188 17.21 -7.98 8.27
C GLN A 188 15.80 -8.18 7.68
N GLN A 189 15.53 -9.35 7.08
CA GLN A 189 14.21 -9.69 6.56
C GLN A 189 13.16 -9.76 7.68
N ASP A 190 13.48 -10.44 8.78
CA ASP A 190 12.60 -10.56 9.95
C ASP A 190 12.31 -9.17 10.56
N ALA A 191 13.30 -8.28 10.58
CA ALA A 191 13.14 -6.91 11.04
C ALA A 191 12.22 -6.06 10.15
N VAL A 192 12.29 -6.22 8.82
CA VAL A 192 11.36 -5.55 7.89
C VAL A 192 9.95 -6.12 8.02
N GLU A 193 9.80 -7.45 8.13
CA GLU A 193 8.49 -8.07 8.36
C GLU A 193 7.85 -7.55 9.65
N ALA A 194 8.61 -7.48 10.74
CA ALA A 194 8.15 -6.93 12.00
C ALA A 194 7.79 -5.43 11.88
N ALA A 195 8.59 -4.65 11.15
CA ALA A 195 8.35 -3.23 10.94
C ALA A 195 7.06 -2.98 10.16
N ILE A 196 6.83 -3.67 9.06
CA ILE A 196 5.61 -3.52 8.24
C ILE A 196 4.37 -3.89 9.04
N ARG A 197 4.43 -5.02 9.78
CA ARG A 197 3.33 -5.42 10.67
C ARG A 197 3.05 -4.40 11.77
N GLN A 198 4.05 -3.65 12.21
CA GLN A 198 3.86 -2.55 13.16
C GLN A 198 3.19 -1.35 12.47
N LEU A 199 3.63 -0.99 11.26
CA LEU A 199 3.04 0.09 10.48
C LEU A 199 1.55 -0.16 10.22
N ASP A 200 1.20 -1.35 9.72
CA ASP A 200 -0.19 -1.76 9.42
C ASP A 200 -1.10 -1.72 10.66
N ARG A 201 -0.59 -2.15 11.83
CA ARG A 201 -1.38 -2.18 13.07
C ARG A 201 -1.77 -0.79 13.57
N GLN A 202 -0.87 0.19 13.40
CA GLN A 202 -1.09 1.55 13.88
C GLN A 202 -1.99 2.37 12.94
N GLU A 203 -2.18 1.96 11.69
CA GLU A 203 -3.18 2.56 10.79
C GLU A 203 -4.61 2.05 11.04
N GLY A 204 -4.75 0.91 11.73
CA GLY A 204 -6.02 0.22 11.98
C GLY A 204 -6.69 0.51 13.33
N GLN A 205 -6.03 1.23 14.25
CA GLN A 205 -6.53 1.52 15.59
C GLN A 205 -6.41 3.03 15.89
N ASP A 206 -7.45 3.64 16.46
CA ASP A 206 -7.27 4.82 17.32
C ASP A 206 -6.48 4.32 18.54
N VAL A 207 -5.15 4.41 18.48
CA VAL A 207 -4.28 3.93 19.55
C VAL A 207 -4.17 5.04 20.59
N ASP A 208 -4.88 4.86 21.71
CA ASP A 208 -4.52 5.44 23.00
C ASP A 208 -3.01 5.27 23.24
N GLN A 209 -2.38 6.27 23.85
CA GLN A 209 -0.94 6.53 23.91
C GLN A 209 -0.04 5.42 24.51
N ASP A 210 -0.59 4.24 24.84
CA ASP A 210 0.12 3.12 25.47
C ASP A 210 0.66 2.07 24.47
N GLY A 211 0.48 2.25 23.16
CA GLY A 211 1.06 1.39 22.11
C GLY A 211 2.59 1.48 21.93
N ALA A 212 3.30 2.12 22.87
CA ALA A 212 4.70 2.56 22.75
C ALA A 212 5.77 1.44 22.90
N VAL A 213 5.39 0.17 23.02
CA VAL A 213 6.32 -0.87 23.49
C VAL A 213 7.04 -1.67 22.38
N MET A 214 6.75 -1.49 21.08
CA MET A 214 7.31 -2.40 20.06
C MET A 214 7.83 -1.72 18.79
N ALA A 215 8.79 -0.79 18.93
CA ALA A 215 9.72 -0.42 17.85
C ALA A 215 11.13 -0.84 18.25
N ALA A 216 11.44 -2.14 18.14
CA ALA A 216 12.76 -2.64 18.51
C ALA A 216 13.85 -2.30 17.49
N THR A 217 13.53 -1.65 16.36
CA THR A 217 14.51 -1.28 15.31
C THR A 217 14.23 0.13 14.77
N TRP A 218 15.20 0.70 14.06
CA TRP A 218 15.04 2.02 13.44
C TRP A 218 14.12 2.04 12.21
N ILE A 219 13.88 0.89 11.56
CA ILE A 219 13.19 0.78 10.26
C ILE A 219 11.78 1.40 10.27
N PRO A 220 10.86 1.06 11.20
CA PRO A 220 9.51 1.64 11.22
C PRO A 220 9.53 3.17 11.42
N ALA A 221 10.46 3.67 12.25
CA ALA A 221 10.62 5.09 12.50
C ALA A 221 11.12 5.82 11.24
N ALA A 222 12.06 5.22 10.51
CA ALA A 222 12.56 5.75 9.25
C ALA A 222 11.50 5.74 8.14
N TYR A 223 10.68 4.69 8.05
CA TYR A 223 9.60 4.60 7.04
C TYR A 223 8.55 5.68 7.23
N ARG A 224 8.28 6.11 8.47
CA ARG A 224 7.37 7.24 8.74
C ARG A 224 8.01 8.62 8.73
N PHE A 225 9.34 8.69 8.71
CA PHE A 225 10.02 9.96 8.75
C PHE A 225 9.77 10.73 7.44
N THR A 226 9.09 11.87 7.54
CA THR A 226 8.91 12.79 6.43
C THR A 226 9.68 14.06 6.75
N ARG A 227 10.48 14.50 5.78
CA ARG A 227 11.23 15.74 5.87
C ARG A 227 10.28 16.90 5.58
N HIS A 228 10.02 17.75 6.57
CA HIS A 228 9.10 18.88 6.42
C HIS A 228 9.81 20.19 6.10
N ASP A 229 11.06 20.35 6.58
CA ASP A 229 11.90 21.51 6.29
C ASP A 229 13.36 21.06 6.13
N PRO A 230 13.90 20.97 4.90
CA PRO A 230 15.31 20.65 4.71
C PRO A 230 16.17 21.78 5.31
N TYR A 231 17.22 21.41 6.02
CA TYR A 231 18.22 22.38 6.46
C TYR A 231 19.06 22.84 5.25
N ASP A 232 19.84 23.91 5.43
CA ASP A 232 20.75 24.41 4.41
C ASP A 232 22.19 23.90 4.64
N TYR A 233 22.33 22.61 4.98
CA TYR A 233 23.64 21.96 5.18
C TYR A 233 23.94 20.85 4.17
N GLY A 234 23.12 20.70 3.12
CA GLY A 234 23.36 19.78 2.01
C GLY A 234 23.39 18.32 2.48
N PHE A 235 24.44 17.58 2.13
CA PHE A 235 24.53 16.15 2.48
C PHE A 235 24.58 15.86 3.99
N ILE A 236 24.97 16.83 4.82
CA ILE A 236 25.00 16.69 6.28
C ILE A 236 23.59 16.50 6.84
N ASP A 237 22.57 17.00 6.14
CA ASP A 237 21.20 16.93 6.62
C ASP A 237 20.71 15.50 6.78
N TYR A 238 21.16 14.56 5.94
CA TYR A 238 20.76 13.16 6.04
C TYR A 238 21.31 12.49 7.30
N LEU A 239 22.45 12.98 7.81
CA LEU A 239 22.95 12.59 9.13
C LEU A 239 22.07 13.18 10.23
N ILE A 240 21.60 14.43 10.08
CA ILE A 240 20.67 15.05 11.04
C ILE A 240 19.32 14.29 11.06
N ASP A 241 18.80 13.95 9.89
CA ASP A 241 17.55 13.20 9.70
C ASP A 241 17.65 11.82 10.35
N SER A 242 18.80 11.13 10.20
CA SER A 242 19.04 9.87 10.91
C SER A 242 18.96 10.04 12.44
N GLY A 243 19.47 11.15 12.99
CA GLY A 243 19.34 11.47 14.41
C GLY A 243 17.88 11.70 14.84
N GLN A 244 17.05 12.29 13.98
CA GLN A 244 15.60 12.44 14.24
C GLN A 244 14.87 11.10 14.22
N VAL A 245 15.27 10.17 13.36
CA VAL A 245 14.77 8.79 13.37
C VAL A 245 15.14 8.11 14.69
N LEU A 246 16.41 8.19 15.09
CA LEU A 246 16.93 7.58 16.31
C LEU A 246 16.27 8.13 17.59
N LYS A 247 15.86 9.41 17.60
CA LYS A 247 15.13 10.01 18.71
C LYS A 247 13.77 9.35 18.99
N LYS A 248 13.19 8.65 18.01
CA LYS A 248 11.89 7.95 18.16
C LYS A 248 12.03 6.54 18.73
N LEU A 249 13.25 6.08 19.00
CA LEU A 249 13.51 4.72 19.47
C LEU A 249 13.54 4.64 20.99
N SER A 250 13.18 3.46 21.51
CA SER A 250 13.34 3.12 22.92
C SER A 250 14.75 2.63 23.18
N TRP A 251 15.60 3.51 23.70
CA TRP A 251 16.99 3.21 24.02
C TRP A 251 17.13 2.45 25.35
N PRO A 252 18.11 1.56 25.50
CA PRO A 252 18.54 1.04 26.80
C PRO A 252 18.81 2.18 27.82
N GLU A 253 18.53 1.93 29.11
CA GLU A 253 18.57 2.93 30.21
C GLU A 253 19.91 3.69 30.38
N GLN A 254 20.99 3.25 29.72
CA GLN A 254 22.33 3.82 29.80
C GLN A 254 22.87 4.35 28.46
N SER A 255 22.06 4.36 27.41
CA SER A 255 22.47 4.79 26.06
C SER A 255 21.73 6.05 25.63
N ASP A 256 22.49 7.09 25.27
CA ASP A 256 21.94 8.28 24.62
C ASP A 256 22.49 8.39 23.19
N GLY A 257 21.98 7.53 22.30
CA GLY A 257 22.38 7.51 20.90
C GLY A 257 22.10 8.84 20.17
N VAL A 258 21.17 9.65 20.69
CA VAL A 258 20.85 10.98 20.15
C VAL A 258 21.95 11.98 20.48
N GLU A 259 22.49 11.98 21.70
CA GLU A 259 23.63 12.84 22.04
C GLU A 259 24.90 12.47 21.27
N TRP A 260 25.19 11.17 21.11
CA TRP A 260 26.33 10.75 20.28
C TRP A 260 26.19 11.24 18.83
N CYS A 261 24.98 11.17 18.27
CA CYS A 261 24.70 11.74 16.95
C CYS A 261 24.90 13.26 16.93
N ARG A 262 24.44 14.00 17.96
CA ARG A 262 24.61 15.46 18.04
C ARG A 262 26.08 15.87 18.06
N GLU A 263 26.90 15.18 18.82
CA GLU A 263 28.34 15.45 18.89
C GLU A 263 29.04 15.22 17.55
N VAL A 264 28.71 14.11 16.88
CA VAL A 264 29.27 13.78 15.56
C VAL A 264 28.80 14.79 14.51
N VAL A 265 27.51 15.15 14.49
CA VAL A 265 26.97 16.18 13.59
C VAL A 265 27.70 17.51 13.77
N ARG A 266 27.92 17.98 15.00
CA ARG A 266 28.71 19.21 15.26
C ARG A 266 30.12 19.09 14.66
N GLY A 267 30.78 17.96 14.91
CA GLY A 267 32.12 17.70 14.40
C GLY A 267 32.22 17.61 12.87
N VAL A 268 31.16 17.18 12.18
CA VAL A 268 31.08 17.17 10.71
C VAL A 268 30.74 18.57 10.18
N LEU A 269 29.84 19.31 10.84
CA LEU A 269 29.48 20.70 10.49
C LEU A 269 30.69 21.64 10.51
N ASP A 270 31.61 21.46 11.46
CA ASP A 270 32.85 22.25 11.53
C ASP A 270 33.71 22.11 10.26
N ARG A 271 33.53 21.03 9.51
CA ARG A 271 34.23 20.74 8.25
C ARG A 271 33.30 20.79 7.04
N ARG A 272 32.14 21.44 7.14
CA ARG A 272 31.14 21.49 6.05
C ARG A 272 31.71 21.90 4.69
N SER A 273 32.72 22.76 4.65
CA SER A 273 33.35 23.22 3.41
C SER A 273 34.13 22.14 2.67
N SER A 274 34.49 21.03 3.33
CA SER A 274 35.13 19.87 2.70
C SER A 274 34.13 18.76 2.33
N ILE A 275 32.84 18.93 2.64
CA ILE A 275 31.80 17.96 2.29
C ILE A 275 31.23 18.34 0.92
N SER A 276 31.48 17.48 -0.07
CA SER A 276 31.05 17.67 -1.45
C SER A 276 30.10 16.57 -1.95
N SER A 277 30.01 15.47 -1.21
CA SER A 277 29.23 14.29 -1.56
C SER A 277 28.66 13.61 -0.31
N LEU A 278 27.69 12.71 -0.50
CA LEU A 278 27.22 11.83 0.58
C LEU A 278 28.32 10.90 1.08
N ALA A 279 29.25 10.47 0.20
CA ALA A 279 30.39 9.64 0.58
C ALA A 279 31.28 10.34 1.61
N ASP A 280 31.48 11.66 1.50
CA ASP A 280 32.28 12.44 2.45
C ASP A 280 31.65 12.42 3.86
N VAL A 281 30.31 12.41 3.95
CA VAL A 281 29.59 12.34 5.23
C VAL A 281 29.63 10.93 5.81
N VAL A 282 29.24 9.92 5.03
CA VAL A 282 29.13 8.53 5.50
C VAL A 282 30.52 7.92 5.79
N GLY A 283 31.51 8.35 5.01
CA GLY A 283 32.92 7.94 5.12
C GLY A 283 33.69 8.68 6.22
N ASP A 284 33.11 9.72 6.84
CA ASP A 284 33.75 10.45 7.93
C ASP A 284 34.11 9.50 9.08
N ALA A 285 35.35 9.60 9.56
CA ALA A 285 35.84 8.75 10.64
C ALA A 285 34.99 8.86 11.93
N LYS A 286 34.43 10.04 12.24
CA LYS A 286 33.54 10.22 13.40
C LYS A 286 32.21 9.50 13.19
N VAL A 287 31.68 9.52 11.96
CA VAL A 287 30.46 8.78 11.60
C VAL A 287 30.71 7.26 11.62
N ALA A 288 31.90 6.82 11.20
CA ALA A 288 32.33 5.42 11.31
C ALA A 288 32.35 4.95 12.78
N SER A 289 33.00 5.74 13.65
CA SER A 289 33.09 5.43 15.08
C SER A 289 31.72 5.45 15.77
N LEU A 290 30.86 6.40 15.39
CA LEU A 290 29.48 6.45 15.87
C LEU A 290 28.70 5.19 15.47
N ALA A 291 28.78 4.78 14.20
CA ALA A 291 28.10 3.58 13.72
C ALA A 291 28.50 2.35 14.53
N ALA A 292 29.81 2.12 14.72
CA ALA A 292 30.31 1.02 15.53
C ALA A 292 29.81 1.07 16.98
N ALA A 293 29.83 2.25 17.62
CA ALA A 293 29.37 2.41 18.99
C ALA A 293 27.86 2.15 19.15
N LEU A 294 27.04 2.62 18.22
CA LEU A 294 25.59 2.39 18.23
C LEU A 294 25.25 0.91 18.02
N GLU A 295 25.93 0.26 17.08
CA GLU A 295 25.73 -1.15 16.75
C GLU A 295 26.21 -2.08 17.87
N GLU A 296 27.28 -1.71 18.60
CA GLU A 296 27.74 -2.44 19.79
C GLU A 296 26.80 -2.28 20.99
N THR A 297 26.31 -1.06 21.22
CA THR A 297 25.49 -0.74 22.40
C THR A 297 24.07 -1.28 22.29
N ALA A 298 23.51 -1.29 21.07
CA ALA A 298 22.13 -1.67 20.84
C ALA A 298 21.96 -2.46 19.54
N PRO A 299 22.60 -3.63 19.38
CA PRO A 299 22.61 -4.39 18.12
C PRO A 299 21.20 -4.76 17.63
N GLY A 300 20.27 -4.99 18.57
CA GLY A 300 18.87 -5.25 18.24
C GLY A 300 18.17 -4.10 17.51
N LEU A 301 18.62 -2.84 17.70
CA LEU A 301 18.06 -1.66 17.04
C LEU A 301 18.53 -1.51 15.59
N PHE A 302 19.64 -2.16 15.21
CA PHE A 302 20.34 -1.98 13.94
C PHE A 302 20.41 -3.28 13.10
N PRO A 303 19.26 -3.76 12.59
CA PRO A 303 19.24 -4.88 11.64
C PRO A 303 19.92 -4.55 10.30
N ALA A 304 20.06 -3.26 10.01
CA ALA A 304 20.97 -2.70 9.02
C ALA A 304 21.76 -1.59 9.73
N GLY A 305 23.03 -1.43 9.34
CA GLY A 305 23.97 -0.55 10.05
C GLY A 305 23.52 0.92 10.06
N PHE A 306 24.09 1.72 10.97
CA PHE A 306 23.74 3.14 11.10
C PHE A 306 24.05 3.92 9.81
N ARG A 307 25.13 3.57 9.12
CA ARG A 307 25.46 4.14 7.79
C ARG A 307 24.37 3.87 6.77
N SER A 308 23.75 2.68 6.82
CA SER A 308 22.65 2.32 5.95
C SER A 308 21.42 3.21 6.20
N LEU A 309 21.16 3.59 7.46
CA LEU A 309 20.11 4.55 7.78
C LEU A 309 20.38 5.94 7.16
N VAL A 310 21.61 6.46 7.24
CA VAL A 310 21.96 7.77 6.65
C VAL A 310 21.74 7.77 5.13
N ILE A 311 22.21 6.72 4.45
CA ILE A 311 22.03 6.56 2.99
C ILE A 311 20.54 6.37 2.66
N PHE A 312 19.81 5.57 3.43
CA PHE A 312 18.37 5.40 3.24
C PHE A 312 17.60 6.72 3.37
N CYS A 313 17.92 7.57 4.35
CA CYS A 313 17.31 8.90 4.49
C CYS A 313 17.51 9.76 3.23
N ARG A 314 18.72 9.74 2.64
CA ARG A 314 19.01 10.41 1.37
C ARG A 314 18.14 9.90 0.24
N TRP A 315 18.07 8.59 0.05
CA TRP A 315 17.37 8.04 -1.10
C TRP A 315 15.87 8.00 -0.94
N LYS A 316 15.36 7.90 0.28
CA LYS A 316 13.93 8.01 0.54
C LYS A 316 13.37 9.36 0.08
N GLU A 317 14.18 10.42 0.14
CA GLU A 317 13.80 11.75 -0.37
C GLU A 317 13.44 11.72 -1.86
N LEU A 318 14.09 10.85 -2.64
CA LEU A 318 13.83 10.68 -4.07
C LEU A 318 12.47 10.01 -4.37
N PHE A 319 11.73 9.57 -3.34
CA PHE A 319 10.46 8.83 -3.47
C PHE A 319 9.26 9.64 -2.94
N HIS A 320 9.42 10.93 -2.64
CA HIS A 320 8.38 11.73 -1.98
C HIS A 320 7.11 12.00 -2.81
N GLY A 321 7.08 11.66 -4.10
CA GLY A 321 5.87 11.74 -4.92
C GLY A 321 5.28 10.37 -5.27
N TRP A 322 4.02 10.11 -4.89
CA TRP A 322 3.23 8.92 -5.32
C TRP A 322 3.06 8.78 -6.85
N ARG A 323 3.58 9.73 -7.64
CA ARG A 323 3.49 9.78 -9.10
C ARG A 323 4.81 10.05 -9.81
N GLU A 324 5.90 10.23 -9.05
CA GLU A 324 7.20 10.51 -9.65
C GLU A 324 7.90 9.18 -9.97
N ALA A 325 8.33 9.04 -11.22
CA ALA A 325 9.13 7.90 -11.63
C ALA A 325 10.49 8.00 -10.92
N VAL A 326 10.87 6.93 -10.22
CA VAL A 326 12.19 6.83 -9.60
C VAL A 326 13.23 6.77 -10.71
N ASP A 327 14.18 7.71 -10.71
CA ASP A 327 15.31 7.67 -11.63
C ASP A 327 16.32 6.60 -11.17
N LEU A 328 16.12 5.38 -11.65
CA LEU A 328 17.00 4.24 -11.36
C LEU A 328 18.43 4.45 -11.87
N GLN A 329 18.64 5.26 -12.91
CA GLN A 329 19.97 5.55 -13.44
C GLN A 329 20.73 6.50 -12.50
N ALA A 330 20.06 7.54 -11.99
CA ALA A 330 20.62 8.43 -10.98
C ALA A 330 20.93 7.66 -9.68
N LEU A 331 20.00 6.82 -9.23
CA LEU A 331 20.18 5.98 -8.04
C LEU A 331 21.36 5.00 -8.20
N GLY A 332 21.46 4.31 -9.35
CA GLY A 332 22.57 3.41 -9.64
C GLY A 332 23.91 4.11 -9.86
N LYS A 333 23.90 5.39 -10.26
CA LYS A 333 25.11 6.21 -10.33
C LYS A 333 25.59 6.61 -8.93
N GLU A 334 24.70 7.15 -8.09
CA GLU A 334 25.03 7.56 -6.71
C GLU A 334 25.49 6.35 -5.88
N ALA A 335 24.85 5.18 -6.04
CA ALA A 335 25.29 3.95 -5.39
C ALA A 335 26.72 3.54 -5.78
N ARG A 336 27.10 3.67 -7.06
CA ARG A 336 28.48 3.40 -7.52
C ARG A 336 29.47 4.44 -7.00
N GLU A 337 29.06 5.70 -6.92
CA GLU A 337 29.88 6.79 -6.37
C GLU A 337 30.15 6.59 -4.88
N LEU A 338 29.18 6.12 -4.09
CA LEU A 338 29.39 5.75 -2.69
C LEU A 338 30.43 4.64 -2.53
N VAL A 339 30.31 3.56 -3.31
CA VAL A 339 31.28 2.45 -3.28
C VAL A 339 32.67 2.91 -3.73
N ALA A 340 32.75 3.72 -4.79
CA ALA A 340 34.02 4.30 -5.26
C ALA A 340 34.63 5.27 -4.25
N GLY A 341 33.80 5.94 -3.45
CA GLY A 341 34.18 6.80 -2.33
C GLY A 341 34.62 6.05 -1.08
N GLY A 342 34.74 4.72 -1.12
CA GLY A 342 35.25 3.91 -0.02
C GLY A 342 34.19 3.49 1.00
N ILE A 343 32.90 3.70 0.72
CA ILE A 343 31.82 3.13 1.52
C ILE A 343 31.71 1.64 1.22
N ASP A 344 31.54 0.83 2.27
CA ASP A 344 31.39 -0.61 2.12
C ASP A 344 30.14 -0.96 1.29
N PHE A 345 30.30 -1.94 0.40
CA PHE A 345 29.23 -2.38 -0.49
C PHE A 345 27.99 -2.88 0.27
N ARG A 346 28.21 -3.46 1.46
CA ARG A 346 27.14 -3.95 2.33
C ARG A 346 26.19 -2.84 2.74
N SER A 347 26.69 -1.72 3.28
CA SER A 347 25.88 -0.57 3.69
C SER A 347 25.06 -0.01 2.53
N VAL A 348 25.69 0.11 1.35
CA VAL A 348 25.04 0.57 0.12
C VAL A 348 23.92 -0.38 -0.31
N ARG A 349 24.17 -1.69 -0.30
CA ARG A 349 23.18 -2.71 -0.67
C ARG A 349 22.02 -2.75 0.32
N GLU A 350 22.30 -2.77 1.63
CA GLU A 350 21.26 -2.80 2.67
C GLU A 350 20.33 -1.60 2.55
N SER A 351 20.89 -0.41 2.26
CA SER A 351 20.13 0.82 2.05
C SER A 351 19.21 0.73 0.83
N LEU A 352 19.70 0.21 -0.30
CA LEU A 352 18.89 0.00 -1.50
C LEU A 352 17.82 -1.07 -1.28
N TRP A 353 18.15 -2.14 -0.58
CA TRP A 353 17.17 -3.18 -0.28
C TRP A 353 16.04 -2.62 0.59
N LEU A 354 16.37 -1.85 1.64
CA LEU A 354 15.38 -1.18 2.49
C LEU A 354 14.56 -0.13 1.74
N LEU A 355 15.18 0.62 0.83
CA LEU A 355 14.47 1.53 -0.07
C LEU A 355 13.48 0.79 -0.97
N GLY A 356 13.90 -0.37 -1.49
CA GLY A 356 13.05 -1.26 -2.27
C GLY A 356 11.89 -1.81 -1.43
N CYS A 357 12.14 -2.16 -0.17
CA CYS A 357 11.10 -2.58 0.76
C CYS A 357 10.12 -1.46 1.09
N PHE A 358 10.62 -0.25 1.33
CA PHE A 358 9.79 0.93 1.54
C PHE A 358 8.89 1.20 0.33
N ALA A 359 9.44 1.26 -0.89
CA ALA A 359 8.65 1.52 -2.08
C ALA A 359 7.69 0.36 -2.45
N GLY A 360 8.03 -0.89 -2.13
CA GLY A 360 7.11 -2.03 -2.23
C GLY A 360 5.95 -1.96 -1.24
N HIS A 361 6.22 -1.53 0.01
CA HIS A 361 5.21 -1.32 1.05
C HIS A 361 4.26 -0.15 0.69
N GLU A 362 4.82 0.99 0.34
CA GLU A 362 4.10 2.21 -0.09
C GLU A 362 3.46 2.08 -1.47
N ARG A 363 3.72 0.98 -2.19
CA ARG A 363 3.21 0.69 -3.54
C ARG A 363 3.56 1.78 -4.55
N VAL A 364 4.74 2.37 -4.41
CA VAL A 364 5.25 3.38 -5.34
C VAL A 364 5.40 2.70 -6.71
N ALA A 365 4.57 3.13 -7.64
CA ALA A 365 4.24 2.45 -8.89
C ALA A 365 5.36 2.29 -9.95
N PRO A 366 6.66 2.63 -9.79
CA PRO A 366 7.66 2.27 -10.81
C PRO A 366 8.34 0.91 -10.59
N MET A 367 8.52 0.42 -9.35
CA MET A 367 9.36 -0.76 -9.13
C MET A 367 8.67 -2.09 -9.49
N ARG A 368 7.34 -2.15 -9.37
CA ARG A 368 6.56 -3.33 -9.76
C ARG A 368 6.58 -3.58 -11.28
N TYR A 369 6.72 -2.51 -12.07
CA TYR A 369 6.75 -2.59 -13.54
C TYR A 369 8.15 -2.74 -14.12
N ALA A 370 9.19 -2.26 -13.42
CA ALA A 370 10.57 -2.40 -13.88
C ALA A 370 11.14 -3.83 -13.65
N ALA A 371 10.63 -4.55 -12.65
CA ALA A 371 11.03 -5.93 -12.37
C ALA A 371 10.28 -6.99 -13.19
N GLU A 372 9.15 -6.61 -13.81
CA GLU A 372 8.37 -7.44 -14.72
C GLU A 372 8.51 -6.91 -16.14
N ASP A 373 9.67 -7.10 -16.78
CA ASP A 373 9.68 -7.00 -18.24
C ASP A 373 9.21 -8.34 -18.84
N HIS A 374 8.10 -8.25 -19.59
CA HIS A 374 7.50 -9.23 -20.50
C HIS A 374 6.39 -10.16 -19.95
N SER A 375 5.11 -9.77 -20.18
CA SER A 375 4.26 -10.37 -21.24
C SER A 375 2.73 -10.35 -20.98
N TRP A 376 2.22 -9.89 -19.84
CA TRP A 376 0.78 -10.01 -19.55
C TRP A 376 -0.06 -8.73 -19.72
N TRP A 377 0.57 -7.57 -19.99
CA TRP A 377 -0.15 -6.31 -20.27
C TRP A 377 -0.03 -5.88 -21.73
N CYS A 378 -0.85 -6.49 -22.60
CA CYS A 378 -1.34 -5.81 -23.80
C CYS A 378 -2.59 -5.00 -23.42
N GLY A 379 -2.40 -3.95 -22.62
CA GLY A 379 -3.41 -2.92 -22.42
C GLY A 379 -3.02 -1.72 -23.27
N GLU A 380 -3.93 -1.23 -24.10
CA GLU A 380 -3.69 0.00 -24.86
C GLU A 380 -3.24 1.14 -23.93
N LYS A 381 -2.27 1.94 -24.38
CA LYS A 381 -2.00 3.26 -23.81
C LYS A 381 -3.33 4.01 -23.75
N LEU A 382 -3.87 4.24 -22.54
CA LEU A 382 -4.98 5.16 -22.34
C LEU A 382 -4.48 6.56 -22.66
N SER A 383 -4.63 6.97 -23.92
CA SER A 383 -4.47 8.36 -24.32
C SER A 383 -5.54 9.20 -23.63
N PRO A 384 -5.22 10.37 -23.06
CA PRO A 384 -6.19 11.30 -22.47
C PRO A 384 -7.35 11.67 -23.40
N ALA A 385 -7.20 11.47 -24.71
CA ALA A 385 -8.23 11.68 -25.73
C ALA A 385 -9.47 10.75 -25.61
N LYS A 386 -9.38 9.61 -24.89
CA LYS A 386 -10.51 8.68 -24.69
C LYS A 386 -11.38 9.01 -23.46
N ILE A 387 -11.02 10.04 -22.69
CA ILE A 387 -11.85 10.57 -21.59
C ILE A 387 -12.47 11.89 -22.04
N THR A 388 -13.32 11.81 -23.06
CA THR A 388 -14.43 12.77 -23.19
C THR A 388 -15.70 11.97 -22.98
N GLY A 389 -16.57 12.49 -22.11
CA GLY A 389 -17.77 11.81 -21.63
C GLY A 389 -18.74 11.40 -22.75
N PRO A 390 -19.85 10.73 -22.41
CA PRO A 390 -20.83 10.31 -23.40
C PRO A 390 -21.25 11.52 -24.23
N ALA A 391 -21.01 11.42 -25.55
CA ALA A 391 -21.56 12.32 -26.53
C ALA A 391 -23.05 12.48 -26.22
N THR A 392 -23.47 13.72 -26.00
CA THR A 392 -24.87 14.10 -26.01
C THR A 392 -25.48 13.56 -27.29
N GLY A 393 -26.31 12.52 -27.15
CA GLY A 393 -27.09 11.99 -28.24
C GLY A 393 -28.07 13.06 -28.72
N THR A 394 -27.77 13.68 -29.85
CA THR A 394 -28.83 14.26 -30.68
C THR A 394 -29.59 13.10 -31.33
N VAL A 395 -30.83 12.97 -30.88
CA VAL A 395 -31.92 12.22 -31.50
C VAL A 395 -31.86 12.38 -33.03
N ARG A 396 -31.75 11.27 -33.75
CA ARG A 396 -32.07 11.22 -35.19
C ARG A 396 -33.54 10.85 -35.31
N GLU A 397 -34.37 11.86 -35.57
CA GLU A 397 -35.69 11.68 -36.17
C GLU A 397 -35.54 11.41 -37.68
N GLY A 398 -36.32 10.44 -38.13
CA GLY A 398 -37.03 10.37 -39.42
C GLY A 398 -36.36 10.81 -40.72
N GLU A 399 -36.24 9.87 -41.64
CA GLU A 399 -36.17 10.08 -43.08
C GLU A 399 -37.25 11.05 -43.59
N VAL A 400 -36.85 12.10 -44.34
CA VAL A 400 -37.63 12.62 -45.47
C VAL A 400 -36.68 13.07 -46.56
N SER A 401 -36.90 12.53 -47.75
CA SER A 401 -36.31 12.89 -49.03
C SER A 401 -36.83 14.24 -49.54
N GLY A 402 -35.97 15.06 -50.17
CA GLY A 402 -36.46 16.19 -50.97
C GLY A 402 -35.47 17.32 -51.23
N ALA A 403 -34.99 17.38 -52.47
CA ALA A 403 -34.74 18.56 -53.31
C ALA A 403 -34.16 19.87 -52.71
N GLY A 404 -32.96 20.23 -53.19
CA GLY A 404 -32.66 21.51 -53.86
C GLY A 404 -32.88 22.84 -53.12
N GLY A 405 -31.78 23.58 -52.90
CA GLY A 405 -31.82 25.03 -52.67
C GLY A 405 -30.65 25.57 -51.82
N GLU A 406 -29.64 26.13 -52.48
CA GLU A 406 -28.85 27.25 -51.93
C GLU A 406 -29.71 28.55 -51.95
N PRO A 407 -29.28 29.70 -51.38
CA PRO A 407 -28.27 30.00 -50.35
C PRO A 407 -28.78 31.05 -49.31
N ALA A 408 -27.87 31.54 -48.45
CA ALA A 408 -27.69 32.97 -48.06
C ALA A 408 -27.67 33.34 -46.54
N ALA A 409 -26.50 33.86 -46.16
CA ALA A 409 -26.23 35.19 -45.57
C ALA A 409 -26.48 35.54 -44.08
N ALA A 410 -25.46 36.30 -43.58
CA ALA A 410 -25.50 37.38 -42.58
C ALA A 410 -25.63 36.98 -41.10
N ALA A 411 -25.05 37.66 -40.11
CA ALA A 411 -24.13 38.79 -39.96
C ALA A 411 -23.91 38.93 -38.43
N THR A 412 -22.66 39.05 -37.97
CA THR A 412 -22.07 40.20 -37.26
C THR A 412 -22.65 40.59 -35.88
N ASN A 413 -21.71 41.01 -35.01
CA ASN A 413 -21.80 41.98 -33.89
C ASN A 413 -21.89 41.40 -32.48
N LEU A 414 -21.35 42.01 -31.43
CA LEU A 414 -20.25 42.96 -31.19
C LEU A 414 -20.28 43.22 -29.66
N ARG A 415 -19.12 43.51 -29.07
CA ARG A 415 -18.90 44.35 -27.87
C ARG A 415 -19.26 43.86 -26.45
N THR A 416 -18.15 43.77 -25.72
CA THR A 416 -17.87 44.05 -24.31
C THR A 416 -18.35 45.43 -23.81
N ILE A 417 -18.74 45.47 -22.54
CA ILE A 417 -18.86 46.62 -21.61
C ILE A 417 -18.32 46.08 -20.27
N GLY A 418 -17.54 46.77 -19.43
CA GLY A 418 -17.08 48.15 -19.45
C GLY A 418 -16.09 48.40 -18.31
N ASP A 419 -15.45 49.56 -18.38
CA ASP A 419 -14.42 50.12 -17.51
C ASP A 419 -14.90 50.47 -16.09
N GLY A 420 -13.92 50.58 -15.18
CA GLY A 420 -14.05 51.29 -13.91
C GLY A 420 -12.68 51.64 -13.33
N ALA A 421 -12.22 52.86 -13.61
CA ALA A 421 -10.93 53.44 -13.25
C ALA A 421 -10.80 53.82 -11.76
N VAL A 422 -9.56 53.85 -11.25
CA VAL A 422 -9.12 54.73 -10.15
C VAL A 422 -7.69 55.19 -10.44
N SER A 423 -7.51 56.50 -10.47
CA SER A 423 -6.22 57.20 -10.45
C SER A 423 -6.24 58.21 -9.30
N GLY A 424 -5.15 58.25 -8.53
CA GLY A 424 -4.89 59.18 -7.43
C GLY A 424 -3.61 58.77 -6.72
#